data_AF-A0A1J5SMT1-F1
#
_entry.id   AF-A0A1J5SMT1-F1
#
_cell.length_a   1.000
_cell.length_b   1.000
_cell.length_c   1.000
_cell.angle_alpha   90.00
_cell.angle_beta   90.00
_cell.angle_gamma   90.00
#
_symmetry.space_group_name_H-M   'P 1'
#
loop_
_entity.id
_entity.type
_entity.pdbx_description
1 polymer ?
#
loop_
_entity_poly.entity_id
_entity_poly.type
_entity_poly.pdbx_seq_one_letter_code
_entity_poly.pdbx_strand_id
1 'polypeptide(L)'
;MTTNRQKTTRAKRTMQPSKKKFVSTKAQPLADELLQLNDDFAEFSDMSAFLCNAFAITLAEHEWLNEEIISGARICSNWLYSRTCKFKDDIRHVNTSYAEVVREKQNAK
;
A
#
# COMPACT_ATOMS: atom_id res chain seq x y z
N MET A 1 -21.73 21.66 -53.99
CA MET A 1 -22.23 21.20 -52.68
C MET A 1 -21.25 20.16 -52.15
N THR A 2 -20.33 20.57 -51.27
CA THR A 2 -19.24 19.72 -50.78
C THR A 2 -18.96 20.04 -49.31
N THR A 3 -19.25 19.09 -48.44
CA THR A 3 -18.81 19.02 -47.02
C THR A 3 -18.91 17.54 -46.64
N ASN A 4 -17.89 16.73 -46.90
CA ASN A 4 -16.60 16.57 -46.19
C ASN A 4 -16.74 16.02 -44.76
N ARG A 5 -16.24 14.79 -44.61
CA ARG A 5 -16.40 13.85 -43.50
C ARG A 5 -15.18 13.96 -42.59
N GLN A 6 -15.30 14.56 -41.42
CA GLN A 6 -14.22 14.55 -40.43
C GLN A 6 -14.41 13.39 -39.44
N LYS A 7 -13.60 12.35 -39.63
CA LYS A 7 -13.30 11.33 -38.62
C LYS A 7 -12.31 11.94 -37.63
N THR A 8 -12.71 12.18 -36.38
CA THR A 8 -11.78 12.52 -35.30
C THR A 8 -11.39 11.26 -34.56
N THR A 9 -10.20 10.76 -34.86
CA THR A 9 -9.48 9.71 -34.13
C THR A 9 -8.93 10.28 -32.82
N ARG A 10 -9.56 9.97 -31.68
CA ARG A 10 -9.00 10.26 -30.35
C ARG A 10 -8.04 9.14 -29.96
N ALA A 11 -6.74 9.40 -30.07
CA ALA A 11 -5.68 8.54 -29.59
C ALA A 11 -5.88 8.27 -28.08
N LYS A 12 -6.16 7.01 -27.72
CA LYS A 12 -6.10 6.56 -26.33
C LYS A 12 -4.61 6.43 -25.97
N ARG A 13 -4.12 7.37 -25.16
CA ARG A 13 -2.84 7.25 -24.44
C ARG A 13 -2.86 5.96 -23.63
N THR A 14 -2.10 4.97 -24.07
CA THR A 14 -1.72 3.81 -23.27
C THR A 14 -0.78 4.31 -22.18
N MET A 15 -1.27 4.44 -20.95
CA MET A 15 -0.38 4.55 -19.79
C MET A 15 0.32 3.21 -19.63
N GLN A 16 1.60 3.17 -20.00
CA GLN A 16 2.42 2.02 -19.70
C GLN A 16 2.60 1.96 -18.17
N PRO A 17 2.32 0.82 -17.52
CA PRO A 17 2.74 0.64 -16.14
C PRO A 17 4.27 0.68 -16.13
N SER A 18 4.82 1.65 -15.40
CA SER A 18 6.24 1.78 -15.14
C SER A 18 6.76 0.46 -14.57
N LYS A 19 7.46 -0.32 -15.40
CA LYS A 19 8.16 -1.53 -14.98
C LYS A 19 9.24 -1.10 -13.98
N LYS A 20 8.94 -1.17 -12.68
CA LYS A 20 9.99 -1.18 -11.64
C LYS A 20 10.82 -2.43 -11.90
N LYS A 21 11.99 -2.25 -12.51
CA LYS A 21 13.02 -3.28 -12.65
C LYS A 21 13.43 -3.69 -11.24
N PHE A 22 12.99 -4.87 -10.80
CA PHE A 22 13.56 -5.49 -9.61
C PHE A 22 14.84 -6.21 -10.05
N VAL A 23 15.97 -5.51 -9.93
CA VAL A 23 17.31 -6.10 -10.04
C VAL A 23 18.13 -5.57 -8.89
N SER A 24 18.30 -6.38 -7.85
CA SER A 24 19.61 -6.97 -7.51
C SER A 24 19.52 -7.69 -6.18
N THR A 25 19.86 -8.97 -6.18
CA THR A 25 20.08 -9.84 -5.03
C THR A 25 21.31 -9.37 -4.24
N LYS A 26 21.14 -8.30 -3.46
CA LYS A 26 21.99 -7.96 -2.31
C LYS A 26 21.04 -7.70 -1.16
N ALA A 27 21.30 -8.32 0.00
CA ALA A 27 20.59 -8.00 1.23
C ALA A 27 20.63 -6.47 1.40
N GLN A 28 19.45 -5.85 1.52
CA GLN A 28 19.42 -4.40 1.75
C GLN A 28 20.06 -4.13 3.11
N PRO A 29 20.83 -3.04 3.25
CA PRO A 29 21.25 -2.60 4.57
C PRO A 29 20.04 -2.48 5.49
N LEU A 30 20.15 -2.96 6.73
CA LEU A 30 19.06 -2.92 7.72
C LEU A 30 18.45 -1.51 7.90
N ALA A 31 19.26 -0.47 7.73
CA ALA A 31 18.81 0.91 7.77
C ALA A 31 17.85 1.25 6.61
N ASP A 32 18.12 0.75 5.40
CA ASP A 32 17.26 0.95 4.24
C ASP A 32 15.95 0.17 4.38
N GLU A 33 16.00 -1.03 4.96
CA GLU A 33 14.80 -1.81 5.28
C GLU A 33 13.91 -1.11 6.31
N LEU A 34 14.51 -0.54 7.35
CA LEU A 34 13.81 0.28 8.35
C LEU A 34 13.16 1.53 7.74
N LEU A 35 13.89 2.24 6.88
CA LEU A 35 13.35 3.42 6.19
C LEU A 35 12.19 3.04 5.29
N GLN A 36 12.33 1.97 4.50
CA GLN A 36 11.24 1.49 3.64
C GLN A 36 10.02 1.06 4.45
N LEU A 37 10.24 0.34 5.57
CA LEU A 37 9.15 -0.07 6.46
C LEU A 37 8.41 1.13 7.04
N ASN A 38 9.14 2.19 7.42
CA ASN A 38 8.57 3.43 7.91
C ASN A 38 7.76 4.17 6.84
N ASP A 39 8.29 4.28 5.62
CA ASP A 39 7.61 4.92 4.50
C ASP A 39 6.32 4.16 4.13
N ASP A 40 6.40 2.84 4.05
CA ASP A 40 5.25 1.96 3.83
C ASP A 40 4.20 2.14 4.93
N PHE A 41 4.64 2.24 6.19
CA PHE A 41 3.74 2.40 7.34
C PHE A 41 3.07 3.77 7.34
N ALA A 42 3.77 4.83 6.95
CA ALA A 42 3.19 6.16 6.83
C ALA A 42 2.05 6.18 5.79
N GLU A 43 2.28 5.62 4.60
CA GLU A 43 1.25 5.51 3.56
C GLU A 43 0.04 4.69 4.05
N PHE A 44 0.30 3.56 4.71
CA PHE A 44 -0.75 2.74 5.29
C PHE A 44 -1.54 3.48 6.37
N SER A 45 -0.87 4.20 7.25
CA SER A 45 -1.49 4.94 8.35
C SER A 45 -2.48 5.97 7.82
N ASP A 46 -2.09 6.75 6.81
CA ASP A 46 -2.96 7.74 6.18
C ASP A 46 -4.20 7.09 5.54
N MET A 47 -4.00 6.01 4.78
CA MET A 47 -5.09 5.26 4.17
C MET A 47 -6.01 4.62 5.22
N SER A 48 -5.46 4.14 6.33
CA SER A 48 -6.22 3.53 7.41
C SER A 48 -7.10 4.55 8.13
N ALA A 49 -6.56 5.75 8.41
CA ALA A 49 -7.30 6.83 9.02
C ALA A 49 -8.44 7.30 8.12
N PHE A 50 -8.18 7.45 6.82
CA PHE A 50 -9.19 7.80 5.83
C PHE A 50 -10.32 6.78 5.78
N LEU A 51 -10.01 5.49 5.67
CA LEU A 51 -11.02 4.42 5.61
C LEU A 51 -11.85 4.33 6.90
N CYS A 52 -11.20 4.41 8.06
CA CYS A 52 -11.89 4.40 9.35
C CYS A 52 -12.85 5.59 9.48
N ASN A 53 -12.42 6.79 9.08
CA ASN A 53 -13.28 7.97 9.09
C ASN A 53 -14.45 7.83 8.11
N ALA A 54 -14.20 7.33 6.89
CA ALA A 54 -15.24 7.10 5.89
C ALA A 54 -16.28 6.08 6.38
N PHE A 55 -15.85 5.02 7.06
CA PHE A 55 -16.76 4.05 7.67
C PHE A 55 -17.55 4.64 8.83
N ALA A 56 -16.92 5.43 9.69
CA ALA A 56 -17.61 6.08 10.81
C ALA A 56 -18.75 7.00 10.31
N ILE A 57 -18.49 7.80 9.27
CA ILE A 57 -19.49 8.67 8.65
C ILE A 57 -20.61 7.83 8.01
N THR A 58 -20.23 6.85 7.18
CA THR A 58 -21.19 5.98 6.47
C THR A 58 -22.09 5.21 7.43
N LEU A 59 -21.56 4.70 8.54
CA LEU A 59 -22.33 3.95 9.54
C LEU A 59 -23.24 4.85 10.39
N ALA A 60 -22.90 6.13 10.55
CA ALA A 60 -23.77 7.09 11.21
C ALA A 60 -25.00 7.45 10.37
N GLU A 61 -24.86 7.45 9.04
CA GLU A 61 -25.92 7.76 8.07
C GLU A 61 -26.60 6.48 7.55
N HIS A 62 -27.33 5.81 8.44
CA HIS A 62 -27.92 4.48 8.21
C HIS A 62 -28.79 4.35 6.94
N GLU A 63 -29.34 5.44 6.41
CA GLU A 63 -30.18 5.47 5.21
C GLU A 63 -29.41 5.11 3.91
N TRP A 64 -28.08 5.21 3.92
CA TRP A 64 -27.25 5.03 2.72
C TRP A 64 -26.69 3.61 2.60
N LEU A 65 -26.78 2.79 3.68
CA LEU A 65 -26.25 1.44 3.73
C LEU A 65 -27.02 0.50 2.79
N ASN A 66 -26.46 0.28 1.60
CA ASN A 66 -26.89 -0.76 0.67
C ASN A 66 -25.82 -1.88 0.60
N GLU A 67 -26.17 -2.99 -0.04
CA GLU A 67 -25.30 -4.16 -0.17
C GLU A 67 -23.96 -3.86 -0.87
N GLU A 68 -23.93 -2.91 -1.82
CA GLU A 68 -22.70 -2.52 -2.50
C GLU A 68 -21.74 -1.82 -1.52
N ILE A 69 -22.26 -0.90 -0.71
CA ILE A 69 -21.48 -0.21 0.33
C ILE A 69 -20.99 -1.19 1.39
N ILE A 70 -21.84 -2.12 1.84
CA ILE A 70 -21.46 -3.17 2.81
C ILE A 70 -20.35 -4.06 2.24
N SER A 71 -20.48 -4.48 0.98
CA SER A 71 -19.47 -5.27 0.28
C SER A 71 -18.14 -4.52 0.16
N GLY A 72 -18.18 -3.25 -0.25
CA GLY A 72 -17.01 -2.37 -0.32
C GLY A 72 -16.33 -2.21 1.05
N ALA A 73 -17.10 -1.94 2.10
CA ALA A 73 -16.60 -1.83 3.46
C ALA A 73 -15.91 -3.12 3.94
N ARG A 74 -16.47 -4.28 3.59
CA ARG A 74 -15.85 -5.58 3.89
C ARG A 74 -14.53 -5.77 3.13
N ILE A 75 -14.47 -5.44 1.85
CA ILE A 75 -13.22 -5.55 1.04
C ILE A 75 -12.13 -4.66 1.64
N CYS A 76 -12.45 -3.39 1.91
CA CYS A 76 -11.51 -2.44 2.50
C CYS A 76 -11.09 -2.86 3.92
N SER A 77 -12.00 -3.37 4.75
CA SER A 77 -11.67 -3.91 6.09
C SER A 77 -10.74 -5.12 6.01
N ASN A 78 -10.98 -6.03 5.05
CA ASN A 78 -10.09 -7.17 4.81
C ASN A 78 -8.70 -6.70 4.37
N TRP A 79 -8.62 -5.71 3.48
CA TRP A 79 -7.35 -5.12 3.07
C TRP A 79 -6.58 -4.51 4.26
N LEU A 80 -7.27 -3.74 5.12
CA LEU A 80 -6.69 -3.18 6.35
C LEU A 80 -6.13 -4.27 7.25
N TYR A 81 -6.91 -5.34 7.48
CA TYR A 81 -6.49 -6.48 8.30
C TYR A 81 -5.24 -7.16 7.71
N SER A 82 -5.28 -7.53 6.43
CA SER A 82 -4.15 -8.19 5.77
C SER A 82 -2.89 -7.33 5.79
N ARG A 83 -3.02 -6.02 5.55
CA ARG A 83 -1.87 -5.10 5.58
C ARG A 83 -1.32 -4.93 6.99
N THR A 84 -2.18 -4.86 8.02
CA THR A 84 -1.77 -4.83 9.43
C THR A 84 -1.01 -6.09 9.82
N CYS A 85 -1.50 -7.27 9.43
CA CYS A 85 -0.80 -8.54 9.67
C CYS A 85 0.59 -8.54 9.02
N LYS A 86 0.69 -8.06 7.77
CA LYS A 86 1.97 -7.96 7.07
C LYS A 86 2.95 -7.04 7.81
N PHE A 87 2.53 -5.85 8.23
CA PHE A 87 3.39 -4.96 9.03
C PHE A 87 3.88 -5.61 10.31
N LYS A 88 3.02 -6.37 11.00
CA LYS A 88 3.44 -7.11 12.20
C LYS A 88 4.56 -8.10 11.90
N ASP A 89 4.48 -8.79 10.78
CA ASP A 89 5.52 -9.73 10.35
C ASP A 89 6.79 -9.01 9.90
N ASP A 90 6.68 -7.93 9.14
CA ASP A 90 7.81 -7.11 8.66
C ASP A 90 8.56 -6.46 9.85
N ILE A 91 7.84 -5.92 10.83
CA ILE A 91 8.42 -5.39 12.09
C ILE A 91 9.15 -6.50 12.85
N ARG A 92 8.56 -7.70 12.96
CA ARG A 92 9.21 -8.83 13.64
C ARG A 92 10.49 -9.24 12.94
N HIS A 93 10.49 -9.25 11.61
CA HIS A 93 11.67 -9.53 10.81
C HIS A 93 12.78 -8.53 11.11
N VAL A 94 12.51 -7.23 10.93
CA VAL A 94 13.49 -6.16 11.17
C VAL A 94 14.04 -6.18 12.60
N ASN A 95 13.20 -6.42 13.60
CA ASN A 95 13.64 -6.55 15.00
C ASN A 95 14.59 -7.73 15.21
N THR A 96 14.34 -8.86 14.54
CA THR A 96 15.20 -10.04 14.61
C THR A 96 16.55 -9.74 13.97
N SER A 97 16.55 -9.16 12.76
CA SER A 97 17.75 -8.75 12.04
C SER A 97 18.59 -7.74 12.84
N TYR A 98 17.94 -6.78 13.50
CA TYR A 98 18.63 -5.82 14.37
C TYR A 98 19.32 -6.50 15.56
N ALA A 99 18.63 -7.44 16.22
CA ALA A 99 19.20 -8.15 17.35
C ALA A 99 20.43 -9.00 16.95
N GLU A 100 20.44 -9.57 15.74
CA GLU A 100 21.59 -10.30 15.19
C GLU A 100 22.79 -9.38 14.98
N VAL A 101 22.59 -8.25 14.30
CA VAL A 101 23.66 -7.25 14.07
C VAL A 101 24.25 -6.74 15.39
N VAL A 102 23.41 -6.53 16.41
CA VAL A 102 23.89 -6.10 17.74
C VAL A 102 24.73 -7.19 18.41
N ARG A 103 24.31 -8.47 18.33
CA ARG A 103 25.07 -9.60 18.89
C ARG A 103 26.43 -9.77 18.19
N GLU A 104 26.47 -9.68 16.88
CA GLU A 104 27.72 -9.77 16.11
C GLU A 104 28.72 -8.68 16.50
N LYS A 105 28.25 -7.44 16.70
CA LYS A 105 29.10 -6.33 17.15
C LYS A 105 29.62 -6.50 18.58
N GLN A 106 28.92 -7.23 19.44
CA GLN A 106 29.38 -7.54 20.80
C GLN A 106 30.42 -8.67 20.82
N ASN A 107 30.30 -9.65 19.93
CA ASN A 107 31.22 -10.78 19.85
C ASN A 107 32.52 -10.47 19.08
N ALA A 108 32.57 -9.35 18.35
CA ALA A 108 33.74 -8.87 17.61
C ALA A 108 34.64 -7.91 18.43
N LYS A 109 34.29 -7.65 19.70
CA LYS A 109 35.06 -6.85 20.66
C LYS A 109 35.73 -7.76 21.68
#